data_AF-A0A3C2BXV2-F1
#
_entry.id   AF-A0A3C2BXV2-F1
#
_cell.length_a   1.000
_cell.length_b   1.000
_cell.length_c   1.000
_cell.angle_alpha   90.00
_cell.angle_beta   90.00
_cell.angle_gamma   90.00
#
_symmetry.space_group_name_H-M   'P 1'
#
loop_
_entity.id
_entity.type
_entity.pdbx_description
1 polymer ?
#
loop_
_entity_poly.entity_id
_entity_poly.type
_entity_poly.pdbx_seq_one_letter_code
_entity_poly.pdbx_strand_id
1 'polypeptide(L)'
;MSHTHCIGAQPGGARLRPISDFHNITWSRFELTDLQRWGIGFYCRSLINAPYNYAAFVLIGLRFMLHAKIPGWLQRAVSTTYRVECAQLADSALTAVDVTAFDDGREPGLVFPGSWEQLFIKRGWL
;
A
#
# COMPACT_ATOMS: atom_id res chain seq x y z
N MET A 1 -7.20 14.50 -9.37
CA MET A 1 -6.41 13.25 -9.51
C MET A 1 -6.32 12.90 -10.99
N SER A 2 -5.24 12.26 -11.44
CA SER A 2 -5.09 11.89 -12.85
C SER A 2 -6.02 10.72 -13.19
N HIS A 3 -6.90 10.89 -14.17
CA HIS A 3 -7.74 9.79 -14.70
C HIS A 3 -6.99 8.87 -15.66
N THR A 4 -5.74 9.21 -15.99
CA THR A 4 -4.95 8.51 -17.00
C THR A 4 -3.79 7.73 -16.42
N HIS A 5 -3.34 8.03 -15.20
CA HIS A 5 -2.15 7.41 -14.60
C HIS A 5 -2.31 7.13 -13.11
N CYS A 6 -1.69 6.06 -12.64
CA CYS A 6 -1.52 5.72 -11.23
C CYS A 6 -0.04 5.53 -10.89
N ILE A 7 0.29 5.65 -9.60
CA ILE A 7 1.61 5.29 -9.07
C ILE A 7 1.44 4.02 -8.27
N GLY A 8 2.24 3.00 -8.58
CA GLY A 8 2.22 1.73 -7.86
C GLY A 8 3.62 1.16 -7.68
N ALA A 9 3.83 0.50 -6.54
CA ALA A 9 5.01 -0.32 -6.30
C ALA A 9 4.81 -1.73 -6.88
N GLN A 10 5.79 -2.26 -7.60
CA GLN A 10 5.79 -3.63 -8.09
C GLN A 10 7.23 -4.16 -8.17
N PRO A 11 7.45 -5.45 -8.50
CA PRO A 11 8.79 -5.94 -8.84
C PRO A 11 9.49 -4.98 -9.82
N GLY A 12 10.64 -4.44 -9.42
CA GLY A 12 11.34 -3.36 -10.14
C GLY A 12 11.16 -1.93 -9.59
N GLY A 13 10.35 -1.75 -8.54
CA GLY A 13 10.21 -0.49 -7.79
C GLY A 13 8.88 0.25 -8.01
N ALA A 14 8.76 1.41 -7.36
CA ALA A 14 7.62 2.32 -7.53
C ALA A 14 7.75 3.16 -8.81
N ARG A 15 6.70 3.13 -9.63
CA ARG A 15 6.67 3.85 -10.93
C ARG A 15 5.27 4.36 -11.27
N LEU A 16 5.25 5.41 -12.08
CA LEU A 16 4.03 5.91 -12.73
C LEU A 16 3.67 4.97 -13.88
N ARG A 17 2.39 4.61 -14.00
CA ARG A 17 1.85 3.77 -15.07
C ARG A 17 0.53 4.32 -15.57
N PRO A 18 0.19 4.11 -16.84
CA PRO A 18 -1.12 4.46 -17.34
C PRO A 18 -2.18 3.52 -16.73
N ILE A 19 -3.34 4.09 -16.39
CA ILE A 19 -4.48 3.34 -15.83
C ILE A 19 -5.01 2.30 -16.83
N SER A 20 -4.82 2.53 -18.13
CA SER A 20 -5.18 1.59 -19.20
C SER A 20 -4.47 0.24 -19.12
N ASP A 21 -3.36 0.13 -18.37
CA ASP A 21 -2.67 -1.15 -18.16
C ASP A 21 -3.43 -2.12 -17.23
N PHE A 22 -4.47 -1.64 -16.55
CA PHE A 22 -5.20 -2.40 -15.53
C PHE A 22 -6.63 -2.68 -16.02
N HIS A 23 -6.97 -3.96 -16.12
CA HIS A 23 -8.33 -4.41 -16.40
C HIS A 23 -9.07 -4.63 -15.07
N ASN A 24 -10.37 -4.32 -15.02
CA ASN A 24 -11.25 -4.53 -13.86
C ASN A 24 -10.80 -3.79 -12.58
N ILE A 25 -10.75 -2.46 -12.63
CA ILE A 25 -10.34 -1.62 -11.50
C ILE A 25 -11.56 -1.27 -10.63
N THR A 26 -11.44 -1.51 -9.32
CA THR A 26 -12.35 -0.97 -8.31
C THR A 26 -11.65 0.17 -7.57
N TRP A 27 -12.28 1.35 -7.54
CA TRP A 27 -11.76 2.52 -6.83
C TRP A 27 -12.27 2.58 -5.40
N SER A 28 -11.40 2.96 -4.47
CA SER A 28 -11.82 3.31 -3.11
C SER A 28 -12.67 4.58 -3.12
N ARG A 29 -13.54 4.71 -2.11
CA ARG A 29 -14.43 5.88 -1.94
C ARG A 29 -14.09 6.62 -0.65
N PHE A 30 -12.80 6.83 -0.38
CA PHE A 30 -12.40 7.68 0.72
C PHE A 30 -12.82 9.13 0.44
N GLU A 31 -13.46 9.75 1.43
CA GLU A 31 -13.79 11.18 1.41
C GLU A 31 -12.52 11.99 1.68
N LEU A 32 -11.82 12.33 0.59
CA LEU A 32 -10.56 13.09 0.63
C LEU A 32 -10.80 14.54 0.22
N THR A 33 -10.30 15.46 1.04
CA THR A 33 -10.19 16.88 0.67
C THR A 33 -9.23 17.08 -0.50
N ASP A 34 -9.32 18.20 -1.20
CA ASP A 34 -8.39 18.52 -2.30
C ASP A 34 -6.93 18.57 -1.84
N LEU A 35 -6.70 19.07 -0.62
CA LEU A 35 -5.38 19.13 -0.01
C LEU A 35 -4.82 17.71 0.23
N GLN A 36 -5.63 16.79 0.75
CA GLN A 36 -5.24 15.39 0.95
C GLN A 36 -4.98 14.69 -0.39
N ARG A 37 -5.82 14.92 -1.40
CA ARG A 37 -5.61 14.36 -2.76
C ARG A 37 -4.30 14.84 -3.37
N TRP A 38 -3.96 16.11 -3.17
CA TRP A 38 -2.71 16.68 -3.62
C TRP A 38 -1.52 16.10 -2.83
N GLY A 39 -1.63 16.03 -1.50
CA GLY A 39 -0.60 15.49 -0.62
C GLY A 39 -0.27 14.02 -0.92
N ILE A 40 -1.29 13.18 -1.16
CA ILE A 40 -1.11 11.80 -1.63
C ILE A 40 -0.33 11.77 -2.93
N GLY A 41 -0.70 12.62 -3.90
CA GLY A 41 0.00 12.71 -5.18
C GLY A 41 1.46 13.12 -5.04
N PHE A 42 1.74 14.10 -4.16
CA PHE A 42 3.09 14.57 -3.88
C PHE A 42 3.94 13.49 -3.20
N TYR A 43 3.40 12.85 -2.16
CA TYR A 43 4.05 11.75 -1.44
C TYR A 43 4.35 10.57 -2.37
N CYS A 44 3.39 10.10 -3.16
CA CYS A 44 3.62 8.99 -4.07
C CYS A 44 4.68 9.30 -5.14
N ARG A 45 4.77 10.56 -5.59
CA ARG A 45 5.80 10.98 -6.56
C ARG A 45 7.20 10.98 -5.95
N SER A 46 7.37 11.31 -4.68
CA SER A 46 8.69 11.27 -4.02
C SER A 46 9.22 9.85 -3.85
N LEU A 47 8.34 8.85 -3.92
CA LEU A 47 8.70 7.43 -3.86
C LEU A 47 9.01 6.82 -5.23
N ILE A 48 8.91 7.55 -6.34
CA ILE A 48 9.26 7.00 -7.66
C ILE A 48 10.74 6.59 -7.66
N ASN A 49 11.03 5.40 -8.18
CA ASN A 49 12.32 4.70 -8.12
C ASN A 49 12.72 4.13 -6.75
N ALA A 50 11.87 4.25 -5.72
CA ALA A 50 12.10 3.52 -4.48
C ALA A 50 12.13 2.01 -4.79
N PRO A 51 13.16 1.27 -4.31
CA PRO A 51 13.28 -0.15 -4.59
C PRO A 51 12.10 -0.93 -4.00
N TYR A 52 11.75 -2.03 -4.64
CA TYR A 52 10.63 -2.87 -4.17
C TYR A 52 11.02 -3.66 -2.93
N ASN A 53 10.09 -3.79 -1.97
CA ASN A 53 10.31 -4.60 -0.77
C ASN A 53 10.00 -6.08 -1.03
N TYR A 54 10.84 -6.76 -1.80
CA TYR A 54 10.72 -8.21 -2.01
C TYR A 54 10.70 -9.01 -0.69
N ALA A 55 11.40 -8.52 0.35
CA ALA A 55 11.41 -9.15 1.67
C ALA A 55 10.04 -9.09 2.36
N ALA A 56 9.29 -7.99 2.21
CA ALA A 56 7.92 -7.89 2.74
C ALA A 56 7.01 -8.96 2.13
N PHE A 57 7.06 -9.13 0.80
CA PHE A 57 6.23 -10.11 0.08
C PHE A 57 6.54 -11.55 0.52
N VAL A 58 7.82 -11.92 0.61
CA VAL A 58 8.25 -13.24 1.07
C VAL A 58 7.84 -13.49 2.52
N LEU A 59 7.95 -12.48 3.40
CA LEU A 59 7.65 -12.63 4.84
C LEU A 59 6.15 -12.66 5.14
N ILE A 60 5.35 -11.89 4.41
CA ILE A 60 3.88 -11.97 4.45
C ILE A 60 3.44 -13.34 3.93
N GLY A 61 3.99 -13.79 2.80
CA GLY A 61 3.74 -15.13 2.27
C GLY A 61 4.14 -16.24 3.25
N LEU A 62 5.31 -16.13 3.89
CA LEU A 62 5.76 -17.08 4.91
C LEU A 62 4.85 -17.09 6.14
N ARG A 63 4.35 -15.93 6.57
CA ARG A 63 3.40 -15.84 7.70
C ARG A 63 2.10 -16.57 7.38
N PHE A 64 1.54 -16.34 6.20
CA PHE A 64 0.33 -17.02 5.75
C PHE A 64 0.55 -18.53 5.62
N MET A 65 1.72 -18.95 5.13
CA MET A 65 2.05 -20.36 4.95
C MET A 65 2.34 -21.10 6.27
N LEU A 66 2.96 -20.43 7.25
CA LEU A 66 3.43 -21.06 8.49
C LEU A 66 2.53 -20.82 9.70
N HIS A 67 1.47 -20.00 9.58
CA HIS A 67 0.57 -19.62 10.70
C HIS A 67 1.33 -19.10 11.95
N ALA A 68 2.56 -18.60 11.76
CA ALA A 68 3.48 -18.26 12.84
C ALA A 68 3.60 -16.73 13.01
N LYS A 69 3.82 -16.28 14.25
CA LYS A 69 4.14 -14.87 14.52
C LYS A 69 5.51 -14.55 13.93
N ILE A 70 5.58 -13.49 13.11
CA ILE A 70 6.85 -13.00 12.57
C ILE A 70 7.68 -12.46 13.76
N PRO A 71 8.95 -12.88 13.92
CA PRO A 71 9.84 -12.35 14.96
C PRO A 71 10.01 -10.83 14.86
N GLY A 72 10.00 -10.12 16.00
CA GLY A 72 10.03 -8.64 16.02
C GLY A 72 11.27 -7.97 15.42
N TRP A 73 12.38 -8.69 15.24
CA TRP A 73 13.55 -8.19 14.50
C TRP A 73 13.33 -8.21 12.99
N LEU A 74 12.56 -9.18 12.50
CA LEU A 74 12.22 -9.38 11.10
C LEU A 74 11.10 -8.40 10.67
N GLN A 75 10.17 -8.09 11.59
CA GLN A 75 9.21 -6.99 11.45
C GLN A 75 9.92 -5.65 11.27
N ARG A 76 10.92 -5.35 12.11
CA ARG A 76 11.74 -4.13 11.99
C ARG A 76 12.50 -4.06 10.66
N ALA A 77 12.99 -5.18 10.14
CA ALA A 77 13.66 -5.21 8.85
C ALA A 77 12.70 -4.88 7.69
N VAL A 78 11.44 -5.31 7.77
CA VAL A 78 10.40 -5.01 6.77
C VAL A 78 9.90 -3.57 6.86
N SER A 79 9.83 -3.01 8.08
CA SER A 79 9.35 -1.64 8.32
C SER A 79 10.39 -0.55 7.99
N THR A 80 11.61 -0.90 7.58
CA THR A 80 12.63 0.09 7.21
C THR A 80 12.35 0.75 5.86
N THR A 81 12.36 2.09 5.88
CA THR A 81 11.60 3.03 5.04
C THR A 81 12.04 3.16 3.57
N TYR A 82 12.97 2.35 3.08
CA TYR A 82 13.49 2.52 1.71
C TYR A 82 12.93 1.52 0.70
N ARG A 83 12.06 0.60 1.14
CA ARG A 83 11.48 -0.41 0.26
C ARG A 83 9.97 -0.44 0.40
N VAL A 84 9.24 -0.26 -0.69
CA VAL A 84 7.76 -0.17 -0.67
C VAL A 84 7.14 -1.34 -1.43
N GLU A 85 6.19 -2.02 -0.80
CA GLU A 85 5.29 -2.99 -1.42
C GLU A 85 3.96 -2.29 -1.80
N CYS A 86 3.16 -2.85 -2.71
CA CYS A 86 1.98 -2.16 -3.25
C CYS A 86 0.93 -1.82 -2.19
N ALA A 87 0.65 -2.74 -1.27
CA ALA A 87 -0.31 -2.55 -0.20
C ALA A 87 0.22 -1.56 0.85
N GLN A 88 1.52 -1.62 1.15
CA GLN A 88 2.19 -0.66 2.04
C GLN A 88 2.23 0.75 1.45
N LEU A 89 2.48 0.90 0.14
CA LEU A 89 2.50 2.21 -0.53
C LEU A 89 1.12 2.89 -0.46
N ALA A 90 0.05 2.13 -0.64
CA ALA A 90 -1.31 2.66 -0.51
C ALA A 90 -1.61 3.11 0.93
N ASP A 91 -1.18 2.34 1.93
CA ASP A 91 -1.40 2.64 3.34
C ASP A 91 -0.60 3.86 3.80
N SER A 92 0.69 3.91 3.42
CA SER A 92 1.57 5.00 3.78
C SER A 92 1.18 6.31 3.09
N ALA A 93 0.65 6.25 1.86
CA ALA A 93 0.15 7.42 1.15
C ALA A 93 -1.07 8.06 1.85
N LEU A 94 -1.99 7.25 2.38
CA LEU A 94 -3.12 7.75 3.17
C LEU A 94 -2.64 8.29 4.53
N THR A 95 -1.74 7.57 5.19
CA THR A 95 -1.16 7.98 6.47
C THR A 95 -0.40 9.30 6.36
N ALA A 96 0.31 9.54 5.24
CA ALA A 96 1.03 10.78 4.98
C ALA A 96 0.13 12.03 4.90
N VAL A 97 -1.19 11.85 4.83
CA VAL A 97 -2.20 12.92 4.82
C VAL A 97 -3.25 12.73 5.92
N ASP A 98 -2.87 12.05 7.01
CA ASP A 98 -3.66 11.82 8.21
C ASP A 98 -4.99 11.04 7.95
N VAL A 99 -5.00 10.15 6.95
CA VAL A 99 -6.12 9.26 6.67
C VAL A 99 -5.77 7.83 7.10
N THR A 100 -6.50 7.32 8.08
CA THR A 100 -6.35 5.95 8.57
C THR A 100 -7.21 4.98 7.76
N ALA A 101 -6.59 4.04 7.05
CA ALA A 101 -7.30 2.98 6.33
C ALA A 101 -7.71 1.82 7.25
N PHE A 102 -6.84 1.47 8.21
CA PHE A 102 -6.99 0.34 9.11
C PHE A 102 -6.85 0.79 10.57
N ASP A 103 -7.88 0.53 11.37
CA ASP A 103 -7.97 0.85 12.80
C ASP A 103 -8.05 -0.43 13.68
N ASP A 104 -7.71 -1.58 13.10
CA ASP A 104 -7.90 -2.91 13.69
C ASP A 104 -6.75 -3.39 14.59
N GLY A 105 -5.88 -2.46 15.01
CA GLY A 105 -4.76 -2.75 15.91
C GLY A 105 -3.60 -3.54 15.27
N ARG A 106 -3.57 -3.67 13.94
CA ARG A 106 -2.42 -4.25 13.24
C ARG A 106 -1.15 -3.41 13.45
N GLU A 107 0.01 -4.06 13.43
CA GLU A 107 1.30 -3.38 13.45
C GLU A 107 1.49 -2.47 12.23
N PRO A 108 2.06 -1.27 12.39
CA PRO A 108 2.32 -0.36 11.27
C PRO A 108 3.16 -1.02 10.16
N GLY A 109 2.72 -0.86 8.90
CA GLY A 109 3.37 -1.47 7.74
C GLY A 109 3.09 -2.96 7.55
N LEU A 110 2.32 -3.60 8.43
CA LEU A 110 1.88 -4.99 8.28
C LEU A 110 0.59 -5.08 7.44
N VAL A 111 0.62 -4.43 6.28
CA VAL A 111 -0.48 -4.37 5.32
C VAL A 111 -0.11 -5.21 4.10
N PHE A 112 -1.05 -6.02 3.62
CA PHE A 112 -0.89 -6.89 2.45
C PHE A 112 -2.12 -6.80 1.55
N PRO A 113 -2.08 -7.30 0.30
CA PRO A 113 -3.18 -7.14 -0.65
C PRO A 113 -4.55 -7.62 -0.12
N GLY A 114 -4.60 -8.77 0.53
CA GLY A 114 -5.83 -9.30 1.15
C GLY A 114 -6.38 -8.42 2.29
N SER A 115 -5.56 -7.55 2.91
CA SER A 115 -6.07 -6.56 3.86
C SER A 115 -6.97 -5.53 3.18
N TRP A 116 -6.59 -5.07 1.99
CA TRP A 116 -7.36 -4.11 1.20
C TRP A 116 -8.65 -4.73 0.67
N GLU A 117 -8.60 -5.98 0.23
CA GLU A 117 -9.79 -6.72 -0.19
C GLU A 117 -10.83 -6.80 0.94
N GLN A 118 -10.40 -7.21 2.14
CA GLN A 118 -11.28 -7.26 3.32
C GLN A 118 -11.87 -5.88 3.65
N LEU A 119 -11.07 -4.82 3.57
CA LEU A 119 -11.55 -3.45 3.78
C LEU A 119 -12.59 -3.04 2.75
N PHE A 120 -12.36 -3.34 1.47
CA PHE A 120 -13.28 -3.00 0.39
C PHE A 120 -14.61 -3.74 0.53
N ILE A 121 -14.59 -5.03 0.90
CA ILE A 121 -15.80 -5.81 1.22
C ILE A 121 -16.53 -5.16 2.41
N LYS A 122 -15.82 -4.91 3.52
CA LYS A 122 -16.41 -4.30 4.73
C LYS A 122 -17.04 -2.94 4.46
N ARG A 123 -16.52 -2.16 3.51
CA ARG A 123 -17.03 -0.85 3.11
C ARG A 123 -18.02 -0.87 1.94
N GLY A 124 -18.36 -2.04 1.39
CA GLY A 124 -19.29 -2.16 0.25
C GLY A 124 -18.77 -1.49 -1.03
N TRP A 125 -17.46 -1.54 -1.25
CA TRP A 125 -16.80 -0.99 -2.43
C TRP A 125 -16.59 -2.02 -3.53
N LEU A 126 -16.52 -3.29 -3.15
CA LEU A 126 -16.56 -4.45 -4.04
C LEU A 126 -17.99 -4.92 -4.25
#